data_AF-A0A920F6L7-F1
#
_entry.id   AF-A0A920F6L7-F1
#
_cell.length_a   1.000
_cell.length_b   1.000
_cell.length_c   1.000
_cell.angle_alpha   90.00
_cell.angle_beta   90.00
_cell.angle_gamma   90.00
#
_symmetry.space_group_name_H-M   'P 1'
#
loop_
_entity.id
_entity.type
_entity.pdbx_description
1 polymer ?
#
loop_
_entity_poly.entity_id
_entity_poly.type
_entity_poly.pdbx_seq_one_letter_code
_entity_poly.pdbx_strand_id
1 'polypeptide(L)'
;MCTLIIRWHPGDDWPLIIGSNRDEMKTRQSKPPGRHWPDRPEIIAGIDETAGGSWLGVNDFGVVAAILNRSNSLGPKEGKRSRGELVLEALDHADASDAAEAITSINEKAYRSFNMILADNRDAFWLKHTETAVFLK
;
A
#
# COMPACT_ATOMS: atom_id res chain seq x y z
N MET A 1 -5.85 -8.23 -12.20
CA MET A 1 -6.00 -6.77 -12.07
C MET A 1 -6.59 -6.47 -10.70
N CYS A 2 -5.88 -5.79 -9.80
CA CYS A 2 -6.42 -5.54 -8.45
C CYS A 2 -7.57 -4.52 -8.49
N THR A 3 -8.54 -4.68 -7.59
CA THR A 3 -9.67 -3.75 -7.40
C THR A 3 -9.74 -3.32 -5.95
N LEU A 4 -10.05 -2.05 -5.70
CA LEU A 4 -10.35 -1.54 -4.37
C LEU A 4 -11.59 -0.64 -4.44
N ILE A 5 -12.50 -0.84 -3.50
CA ILE A 5 -13.68 -0.02 -3.27
C ILE A 5 -13.51 0.59 -1.88
N ILE A 6 -13.71 1.90 -1.80
CA ILE A 6 -13.59 2.66 -0.55
C ILE A 6 -14.84 3.52 -0.38
N ARG A 7 -15.41 3.48 0.82
CA ARG A 7 -16.35 4.48 1.32
C ARG A 7 -15.66 5.19 2.48
N TRP A 8 -15.51 6.49 2.35
CA TRP A 8 -14.96 7.36 3.39
C TRP A 8 -15.98 8.45 3.69
N HIS A 9 -16.40 8.53 4.96
CA HIS A 9 -17.42 9.44 5.45
C HIS A 9 -17.14 9.80 6.92
N PRO A 10 -16.23 10.76 7.17
CA PRO A 10 -15.87 11.18 8.52
C PRO A 10 -17.10 11.57 9.35
N GLY A 11 -17.11 11.20 10.63
CA GLY A 11 -18.21 11.49 11.55
C GLY A 11 -19.33 10.43 11.59
N ASP A 12 -19.32 9.44 10.70
CA ASP A 12 -20.18 8.24 10.83
C ASP A 12 -19.63 7.26 11.87
N ASP A 13 -20.48 6.36 12.38
CA ASP A 13 -20.05 5.20 13.21
C ASP A 13 -19.03 4.30 12.49
N TRP A 14 -19.11 4.27 11.15
CA TRP A 14 -18.18 3.56 10.25
C TRP A 14 -17.56 4.56 9.27
N PRO A 15 -16.57 5.37 9.71
CA PRO A 15 -16.06 6.47 8.91
C PRO A 15 -15.26 5.99 7.70
N LEU A 16 -14.79 4.74 7.73
CA LEU A 16 -14.04 4.12 6.65
C LEU A 16 -14.48 2.66 6.45
N ILE A 17 -14.86 2.32 5.22
CA ILE A 17 -15.12 0.94 4.79
C ILE A 17 -14.32 0.69 3.51
N ILE A 18 -13.47 -0.34 3.54
CA ILE A 18 -12.64 -0.73 2.40
C ILE A 18 -12.88 -2.20 2.04
N GLY A 19 -13.07 -2.47 0.76
CA GLY A 19 -13.03 -3.80 0.18
C GLY A 19 -11.97 -3.85 -0.91
N SER A 20 -11.09 -4.85 -0.88
CA SER A 20 -10.07 -5.01 -1.91
C SER A 20 -9.98 -6.45 -2.39
N ASN A 21 -9.87 -6.62 -3.71
CA ASN A 21 -9.55 -7.88 -4.34
C ASN A 21 -8.14 -7.78 -4.96
N ARG A 22 -7.21 -8.58 -4.45
CA ARG A 22 -5.85 -8.68 -4.98
C ARG A 22 -5.78 -9.83 -5.97
N ASP A 23 -5.58 -9.48 -7.23
CA ASP A 23 -5.28 -10.46 -8.29
C ASP A 23 -3.77 -10.65 -8.39
N GLU A 24 -3.29 -11.86 -8.09
CA GLU A 24 -1.87 -12.19 -8.06
C GLU A 24 -1.57 -13.57 -8.68
N MET A 25 -0.31 -13.80 -9.02
CA MET A 25 0.19 -15.11 -9.42
C MET A 25 -0.06 -16.17 -8.32
N LYS A 26 -0.61 -17.33 -8.71
CA LYS A 26 -0.87 -18.46 -7.79
C LYS A 26 0.38 -18.95 -7.06
N THR A 27 1.55 -18.76 -7.65
CA THR A 27 2.85 -19.18 -7.10
C THR A 27 3.40 -18.20 -6.05
N ARG A 28 2.79 -17.02 -5.88
CA ARG A 28 3.25 -16.02 -4.94
C ARG A 28 2.63 -16.27 -3.57
N GLN A 29 3.41 -16.90 -2.69
CA GLN A 29 2.97 -17.27 -1.35
C GLN A 29 2.68 -16.05 -0.48
N SER A 30 1.62 -16.15 0.33
CA SER A 30 1.23 -15.10 1.26
C SER A 30 0.45 -15.67 2.43
N LYS A 31 0.56 -15.03 3.60
CA LYS A 31 -0.24 -15.38 4.79
C LYS A 31 -1.41 -14.41 4.98
N PRO A 32 -2.49 -14.85 5.64
CA PRO A 32 -3.63 -14.00 5.96
C PRO A 32 -3.24 -12.84 6.91
N PRO A 33 -4.15 -11.86 7.12
CA PRO A 33 -3.91 -10.76 8.04
C PRO A 33 -3.46 -11.21 9.43
N GLY A 34 -2.39 -10.61 9.93
CA GLY A 34 -1.82 -10.86 11.25
C GLY A 34 -0.68 -9.89 11.56
N ARG A 35 -0.13 -10.00 12.79
CA ARG A 35 1.06 -9.25 13.21
C ARG A 35 2.32 -10.05 12.85
N HIS A 36 2.85 -9.80 11.65
CA HIS A 36 3.95 -10.59 11.07
C HIS A 36 5.35 -10.00 11.33
N TRP A 37 5.44 -8.71 11.65
CA TRP A 37 6.69 -7.97 11.79
C TRP A 37 6.97 -7.64 13.26
N PRO A 38 7.98 -8.27 13.91
CA PRO A 38 8.30 -7.99 15.31
C PRO A 38 8.75 -6.56 15.58
N ASP A 39 9.33 -5.90 14.57
CA ASP A 39 9.76 -4.49 14.60
C ASP A 39 8.63 -3.50 14.32
N ARG A 40 7.46 -3.98 13.90
CA ARG A 40 6.24 -3.19 13.66
C ARG A 40 5.03 -3.84 14.32
N PRO A 41 5.05 -3.97 15.66
CA PRO A 41 4.05 -4.75 16.38
C PRO A 41 2.63 -4.19 16.22
N GLU A 42 2.46 -2.91 15.92
CA GLU A 42 1.20 -2.20 15.67
C GLU A 42 0.51 -2.56 14.35
N ILE A 43 1.20 -3.21 13.40
CA ILE A 43 0.66 -3.49 12.06
C ILE A 43 -0.08 -4.84 12.02
N ILE A 44 -1.30 -4.81 11.50
CA ILE A 44 -2.06 -5.99 11.08
C ILE A 44 -2.24 -5.95 9.57
N ALA A 45 -1.61 -6.89 8.87
CA ALA A 45 -1.68 -6.96 7.42
C ALA A 45 -1.47 -8.39 6.92
N GLY A 46 -1.84 -8.68 5.67
CA GLY A 46 -1.33 -9.89 5.01
C GLY A 46 0.16 -9.72 4.71
N ILE A 47 0.95 -10.80 4.72
CA ILE A 47 2.37 -10.75 4.34
C ILE A 47 2.59 -11.52 3.04
N ASP A 48 3.30 -10.88 2.11
CA ASP A 48 3.88 -11.53 0.93
C ASP A 48 5.17 -12.24 1.34
N GLU A 49 5.16 -13.57 1.38
CA GLU A 49 6.31 -14.34 1.84
C GLU A 49 7.49 -14.31 0.85
N THR A 50 7.25 -13.88 -0.39
CA THR A 50 8.30 -13.74 -1.40
C THR A 50 9.06 -12.43 -1.24
N ALA A 51 8.37 -11.34 -0.91
CA ALA A 51 8.96 -9.99 -0.89
C ALA A 51 9.01 -9.35 0.51
N GLY A 52 8.43 -9.97 1.54
CA GLY A 52 8.41 -9.50 2.92
C GLY A 52 7.49 -8.32 3.21
N GLY A 53 6.83 -7.75 2.20
CA GLY A 53 5.93 -6.60 2.32
C GLY A 53 4.45 -6.99 2.39
N SER A 54 3.57 -6.00 2.24
CA SER A 54 2.12 -6.20 2.22
C SER A 54 1.44 -5.57 0.98
N TRP A 55 0.14 -5.79 0.84
CA TRP A 55 -0.71 -5.15 -0.18
C TRP A 55 -1.87 -4.34 0.41
N LEU A 56 -2.29 -4.68 1.63
CA LEU A 56 -3.34 -4.04 2.40
C LEU A 56 -3.09 -4.32 3.88
N GLY A 57 -3.07 -3.28 4.69
CA GLY A 57 -2.93 -3.39 6.13
C GLY A 57 -3.54 -2.21 6.87
N VAL A 58 -3.66 -2.37 8.18
CA VAL A 58 -4.11 -1.36 9.13
C VAL A 58 -3.17 -1.37 10.33
N ASN A 59 -2.93 -0.23 10.95
CA ASN A 59 -2.19 -0.14 12.21
C ASN A 59 -3.12 0.14 13.40
N ASP A 60 -2.58 0.04 14.61
CA ASP A 60 -3.35 0.27 15.85
C ASP A 60 -3.80 1.74 16.03
N PHE A 61 -3.30 2.67 15.21
CA PHE A 61 -3.73 4.06 15.17
C PHE A 61 -4.94 4.29 14.24
N GLY A 62 -5.32 3.28 13.44
CA GLY A 62 -6.46 3.35 12.52
C GLY A 62 -6.10 3.79 11.11
N VAL A 63 -4.82 3.93 10.78
CA VAL A 63 -4.37 4.19 9.41
C VAL A 63 -4.46 2.90 8.60
N VAL A 64 -5.11 2.98 7.44
CA VAL A 64 -5.19 1.92 6.44
C VAL A 64 -4.33 2.29 5.24
N ALA A 65 -3.48 1.37 4.80
CA ALA A 65 -2.67 1.52 3.60
C ALA A 65 -2.93 0.36 2.63
N ALA A 66 -3.22 0.68 1.37
CA ALA A 66 -3.42 -0.30 0.32
C ALA A 66 -2.63 0.08 -0.93
N ILE A 67 -2.00 -0.89 -1.59
CA ILE A 67 -1.26 -0.66 -2.83
C ILE A 67 -1.77 -1.56 -3.97
N LEU A 68 -1.99 -0.94 -5.12
CA LEU A 68 -2.53 -1.59 -6.31
C LEU A 68 -1.57 -1.45 -7.49
N ASN A 69 -1.54 -2.50 -8.30
CA ASN A 69 -0.82 -2.53 -9.56
C ASN A 69 -1.40 -1.51 -10.55
N ARG A 70 -0.53 -0.84 -11.33
CA ARG A 70 -0.89 -0.15 -12.57
C ARG A 70 -0.61 -1.03 -13.78
N SER A 71 -1.14 -0.66 -14.95
CA SER A 71 -0.86 -1.35 -16.21
C SER A 71 0.65 -1.51 -16.44
N ASN A 72 1.06 -2.68 -16.91
CA ASN A 72 2.46 -3.03 -17.18
C ASN A 72 3.42 -2.91 -15.98
N SER A 73 2.91 -3.05 -14.74
CA SER A 73 3.71 -2.99 -13.51
C SER A 73 3.80 -4.32 -12.74
N LEU A 74 3.27 -5.41 -13.29
CA LEU A 74 3.30 -6.73 -12.64
C LEU A 74 4.71 -7.31 -12.59
N GLY A 75 4.99 -8.03 -11.50
CA GLY A 75 6.26 -8.74 -11.29
C GLY A 75 7.44 -7.85 -10.88
N PRO A 76 8.53 -8.48 -10.39
CA PRO A 76 9.77 -7.78 -10.07
C PRO A 76 10.40 -7.14 -11.33
N LYS A 77 11.26 -6.14 -11.13
CA LYS A 77 12.08 -5.51 -12.17
C LYS A 77 13.44 -5.23 -11.57
N GLU A 78 14.50 -5.52 -12.32
CA GLU A 78 15.87 -5.24 -11.88
C GLU A 78 16.03 -3.75 -11.52
N GLY A 79 16.76 -3.48 -10.43
CA GLY A 79 16.93 -2.12 -9.90
C GLY A 79 15.67 -1.50 -9.28
N LYS A 80 14.58 -2.26 -9.12
CA LYS A 80 13.36 -1.81 -8.43
C LYS A 80 13.11 -2.60 -7.16
N ARG A 81 12.70 -1.90 -6.09
CA ARG A 81 12.29 -2.48 -4.82
C ARG A 81 10.82 -2.94 -4.86
N SER A 82 10.44 -3.76 -3.89
CA SER A 82 9.06 -4.23 -3.76
C SER A 82 8.16 -3.11 -3.26
N ARG A 83 7.11 -2.79 -4.02
CA ARG A 83 6.08 -1.83 -3.58
C ARG A 83 5.39 -2.22 -2.27
N GLY A 84 5.42 -3.49 -1.88
CA GLY A 84 4.81 -3.92 -0.63
C GLY A 84 5.49 -3.36 0.62
N GLU A 85 6.72 -2.83 0.49
CA GLU A 85 7.39 -2.12 1.58
C GLU A 85 6.78 -0.73 1.83
N LEU A 86 6.18 -0.11 0.80
CA LEU A 86 5.50 1.19 0.94
C LEU A 86 4.25 1.11 1.82
N VAL A 87 3.60 -0.06 1.83
CA VAL A 87 2.48 -0.31 2.74
C VAL A 87 2.97 -0.30 4.19
N LEU A 88 4.13 -0.91 4.46
CA LEU A 88 4.70 -0.92 5.81
C LEU A 88 5.19 0.47 6.22
N GLU A 89 5.91 1.16 5.33
CA GLU A 89 6.37 2.54 5.54
C GLU A 89 5.21 3.46 5.91
N ALA A 90 4.10 3.41 5.17
CA ALA A 90 2.93 4.23 5.48
C ALA A 90 2.27 3.87 6.82
N LEU A 91 2.31 2.60 7.22
CA LEU A 91 1.71 2.13 8.46
C LEU A 91 2.60 2.37 9.70
N ASP A 92 3.83 2.85 9.52
CA ASP A 92 4.69 3.32 10.61
C ASP A 92 4.23 4.71 11.15
N HIS A 93 3.22 5.34 10.53
CA HIS A 93 2.68 6.64 10.91
C HIS A 93 1.33 6.54 11.64
N ALA A 94 1.08 7.45 12.58
CA ALA A 94 -0.17 7.49 13.35
C ALA A 94 -1.35 8.11 12.59
N ASP A 95 -1.08 8.90 11.56
CA ASP A 95 -2.08 9.65 10.79
C ASP A 95 -1.90 9.44 9.28
N ALA A 96 -3.01 9.39 8.54
CA ALA A 96 -2.98 9.17 7.08
C ALA A 96 -2.34 10.36 6.34
N SER A 97 -2.44 11.58 6.88
CA SER A 97 -1.77 12.77 6.34
C SER A 97 -0.25 12.62 6.38
N ASP A 98 0.28 12.21 7.53
CA ASP A 98 1.71 12.06 7.75
C ASP A 98 2.27 10.92 6.89
N ALA A 99 1.52 9.82 6.78
CA ALA A 99 1.83 8.73 5.87
C ALA A 99 1.89 9.24 4.40
N ALA A 100 0.95 10.10 3.98
CA ALA A 100 0.94 10.62 2.62
C ALA A 100 2.15 11.53 2.34
N GLU A 101 2.52 12.40 3.29
CA GLU A 101 3.72 13.24 3.19
C GLU A 101 5.00 12.41 3.12
N ALA A 102 5.12 11.37 3.96
CA ALA A 102 6.27 10.46 3.94
C ALA A 102 6.39 9.73 2.60
N ILE A 103 5.30 9.16 2.09
CA ILE A 103 5.29 8.44 0.81
C ILE A 103 5.58 9.36 -0.37
N THR A 104 5.19 10.63 -0.35
CA THR A 104 5.55 11.57 -1.42
C THR A 104 7.02 11.99 -1.41
N SER A 105 7.71 11.81 -0.29
CA SER A 105 9.13 12.15 -0.11
C SER A 105 10.10 11.02 -0.51
N ILE A 106 9.60 9.83 -0.84
CA ILE A 106 10.43 8.68 -1.22
C ILE A 106 11.06 8.85 -2.62
N ASN A 107 12.15 8.11 -2.86
CA ASN A 107 12.73 8.02 -4.20
C ASN A 107 11.79 7.33 -5.20
N GLU A 108 11.11 8.12 -6.02
CA GLU A 108 10.19 7.65 -7.07
C GLU A 108 10.81 6.63 -8.04
N LYS A 109 12.13 6.68 -8.26
CA LYS A 109 12.82 5.80 -9.20
C LYS A 109 13.07 4.41 -8.63
N ALA A 110 12.93 4.22 -7.31
CA ALA A 110 13.14 2.93 -6.67
C ALA A 110 11.98 1.95 -6.92
N TYR A 111 10.82 2.41 -7.39
CA TYR A 111 9.61 1.58 -7.49
C TYR A 111 9.09 1.49 -8.92
N ARG A 112 8.32 0.44 -9.18
CA ARG A 112 7.44 0.35 -10.37
C ARG A 112 6.20 1.20 -10.15
N SER A 113 5.51 1.59 -11.22
CA SER A 113 4.25 2.36 -11.12
C SER A 113 3.17 1.71 -10.24
N PHE A 114 2.41 2.50 -9.49
CA PHE A 114 1.36 2.01 -8.57
C PHE A 114 0.26 3.04 -8.29
N ASN A 115 -0.86 2.57 -7.78
CA ASN A 115 -1.83 3.39 -7.04
C ASN A 115 -1.72 3.02 -5.56
N MET A 116 -1.79 3.99 -4.68
CA MET A 116 -1.81 3.76 -3.24
C MET A 116 -2.99 4.52 -2.63
N ILE A 117 -3.70 3.85 -1.72
CA ILE A 117 -4.76 4.45 -0.92
C ILE A 117 -4.24 4.50 0.52
N LEU A 118 -4.33 5.68 1.12
CA LEU A 118 -4.05 5.93 2.53
C LEU A 118 -5.31 6.54 3.12
N ALA A 119 -5.82 6.02 4.22
CA ALA A 119 -7.01 6.59 4.84
C ALA A 119 -7.04 6.28 6.34
N ASP A 120 -7.65 7.17 7.10
CA ASP A 120 -8.02 6.97 8.50
C ASP A 120 -9.44 7.49 8.73
N ASN A 121 -9.82 7.77 9.98
CA ASN A 121 -11.14 8.29 10.32
C ASN A 121 -11.35 9.77 9.94
N ARG A 122 -10.30 10.50 9.58
CA ARG A 122 -10.31 11.95 9.33
C ARG A 122 -9.98 12.31 7.90
N ASP A 123 -9.11 11.54 7.24
CA ASP A 123 -8.50 11.86 5.95
C ASP A 123 -8.45 10.63 5.03
N ALA A 124 -8.48 10.87 3.72
CA ALA A 124 -8.28 9.84 2.70
C ALA A 124 -7.55 10.41 1.48
N PHE A 125 -6.49 9.70 1.06
CA PHE A 125 -5.61 10.07 -0.03
C PHE A 125 -5.55 8.97 -1.07
N TRP A 126 -5.54 9.38 -2.34
CA TRP A 126 -5.15 8.53 -3.45
C TRP A 126 -3.85 9.05 -4.06
N LEU A 127 -2.77 8.30 -3.84
CA LEU A 127 -1.47 8.60 -4.42
C LEU A 127 -1.29 7.81 -5.72
N LYS A 128 -0.85 8.52 -6.76
CA LYS A 128 -0.61 7.97 -8.09
C LYS A 128 0.87 8.10 -8.42
N HIS A 129 1.54 6.95 -8.57
CA HIS A 129 2.92 6.89 -9.05
C HIS A 129 2.97 6.39 -10.49
N THR A 130 3.71 7.10 -11.34
CA THR A 130 3.94 6.72 -12.75
C THR A 130 5.42 6.71 -13.05
N GLU A 131 5.92 5.68 -13.73
CA GLU A 131 7.27 5.72 -14.31
C GLU A 131 7.25 6.78 -15.43
N THR A 132 8.00 7.87 -15.29
CA THR A 132 8.15 8.88 -16.34
C THR A 132 8.72 8.21 -17.58
N ALA A 133 8.01 8.26 -18.71
CA ALA A 133 8.53 7.75 -19.97
C ALA A 133 9.75 8.58 -20.37
N VAL A 134 10.94 7.98 -20.30
CA VAL A 134 12.13 8.55 -20.93
C VAL A 134 11.98 8.30 -22.43
N PHE A 135 11.46 9.27 -23.16
CA PHE A 135 11.63 9.31 -24.60
C PHE A 135 13.11 9.61 -24.87
N LEU A 136 13.87 8.60 -25.29
CA LEU A 136 15.11 8.86 -26.01
C LEU A 136 14.70 9.42 -27.37
N LYS A 137 15.29 10.57 -27.74
CA LYS A 137 15.12 11.20 -29.05
C LYS A 137 15.47 10.25 -30.18
#